data_AF-A0A1Y4DLC1-F1
#
_entry.id   AF-A0A1Y4DLC1-F1
#
_cell.length_a   1.000
_cell.length_b   1.000
_cell.length_c   1.000
_cell.angle_alpha   90.00
_cell.angle_beta   90.00
_cell.angle_gamma   90.00
#
_symmetry.space_group_name_H-M   'P 1'
#
loop_
_entity.id
_entity.type
_entity.pdbx_description
1 polymer ?
#
loop_
_entity_poly.entity_id
_entity_poly.type
_entity_poly.pdbx_seq_one_letter_code
_entity_poly.pdbx_strand_id
1 'polypeptide(L)'
;MSQHPNARLTPRGRELLASRVAGGERVSAVARQMGVSRQTASKWLSAADVARAVLLSVFEITVLRFVLDVTRMRASLVRRGAPMHWETVTRKKL
;
A
#
# COMPACT_ATOMS: atom_id res chain seq x y z
N MET A 1 17.63 -12.12 -36.64
CA MET A 1 16.51 -12.42 -35.72
C MET A 1 15.70 -11.16 -35.51
N SER A 2 14.61 -11.01 -36.27
CA SER A 2 13.78 -9.80 -36.32
C SER A 2 12.86 -9.78 -35.10
N GLN A 3 13.29 -9.12 -34.03
CA GLN A 3 12.43 -8.89 -32.87
C GLN A 3 11.35 -7.89 -33.28
N HIS A 4 10.12 -8.37 -33.49
CA HIS A 4 9.01 -7.51 -33.93
C HIS A 4 8.77 -6.40 -32.89
N PRO A 5 8.45 -5.16 -33.31
CA PRO A 5 8.11 -4.04 -32.40
C PRO A 5 6.90 -4.28 -31.48
N ASN A 6 6.19 -5.38 -31.67
CA ASN A 6 5.05 -5.84 -30.88
C ASN A 6 5.30 -7.20 -30.21
N ALA A 7 6.56 -7.65 -30.15
CA ALA A 7 6.92 -8.82 -29.36
C ALA A 7 6.44 -8.59 -27.92
N ARG A 8 5.66 -9.53 -27.38
CA ARG A 8 5.10 -9.40 -26.03
C ARG A 8 6.25 -9.28 -25.03
N LEU A 9 6.43 -8.07 -24.50
CA LEU A 9 7.36 -7.83 -23.42
C LEU A 9 6.99 -8.75 -22.24
N THR A 10 7.98 -9.45 -21.71
CA THR A 10 7.80 -10.34 -20.54
C THR A 10 7.27 -9.54 -19.35
N PRO A 11 6.61 -10.18 -18.36
CA PRO A 11 6.14 -9.48 -17.16
C PRO A 11 7.26 -8.68 -16.47
N ARG A 12 8.44 -9.29 -16.32
CA ARG A 12 9.68 -8.63 -15.83
C ARG A 12 10.08 -7.42 -16.67
N GLY A 13 9.95 -7.50 -18.00
CA GLY A 13 10.24 -6.37 -18.88
C GLY A 13 9.24 -5.22 -18.70
N ARG A 14 7.96 -5.51 -18.43
CA ARG A 14 6.94 -4.48 -18.14
C ARG A 14 7.21 -3.77 -16.81
N GLU A 15 7.63 -4.52 -15.78
CA GLU A 15 8.07 -3.94 -14.51
C GLU A 15 9.27 -3.02 -14.70
N LEU A 16 10.28 -3.44 -15.47
CA LEU A 16 11.43 -2.60 -15.77
C LEU A 16 11.03 -1.32 -16.51
N LEU A 17 10.11 -1.43 -17.48
CA LEU A 17 9.56 -0.26 -18.19
C LEU A 17 8.86 0.70 -17.22
N ALA A 18 8.01 0.19 -16.33
CA ALA A 18 7.32 1.00 -15.34
C ALA A 18 8.29 1.64 -14.33
N SER A 19 9.30 0.91 -13.89
CA SER A 19 10.32 1.39 -12.96
C SER A 19 11.16 2.53 -13.55
N ARG A 20 11.60 2.42 -14.82
CA ARG A 20 12.35 3.48 -15.50
C ARG A 20 11.53 4.75 -15.71
N VAL A 21 10.26 4.59 -16.10
CA VAL A 21 9.34 5.73 -16.26
C VAL A 21 9.05 6.39 -14.92
N ALA A 22 8.85 5.61 -13.85
CA ALA A 22 8.71 6.14 -12.49
C ALA A 22 9.99 6.85 -11.99
N GLY A 23 11.16 6.44 -12.49
CA GLY A 23 12.43 7.12 -12.29
C GLY A 23 12.60 8.42 -13.08
N GLY A 24 11.60 8.81 -13.89
CA GLY A 24 11.58 10.07 -14.64
C GLY A 24 12.01 9.96 -16.10
N GLU A 25 12.34 8.77 -16.60
CA GLU A 25 12.65 8.58 -18.01
C GLU A 25 11.41 8.78 -18.89
N ARG A 26 11.59 9.42 -20.06
CA ARG A 26 10.49 9.63 -21.02
C ARG A 26 9.98 8.29 -21.56
N VAL A 27 8.66 8.07 -21.47
CA VAL A 27 7.97 6.86 -21.97
C VAL A 27 8.37 6.50 -23.40
N SER A 28 8.51 7.47 -24.29
CA SER A 28 8.89 7.24 -25.69
C SER A 28 10.32 6.70 -25.84
N ALA A 29 11.26 7.17 -25.03
CA ALA A 29 12.65 6.73 -25.05
C ALA A 29 12.76 5.29 -24.52
N VAL A 30 12.13 5.02 -23.37
CA VAL A 30 12.11 3.67 -22.75
C VAL A 30 11.42 2.67 -23.67
N ALA A 31 10.27 3.04 -24.25
CA ALA A 31 9.54 2.18 -25.20
C ALA A 31 10.40 1.81 -26.41
N ARG A 32 11.12 2.79 -26.98
CA ARG A 32 12.00 2.55 -28.13
C ARG A 32 13.19 1.65 -27.80
N GLN A 33 13.79 1.82 -26.62
CA GLN A 33 14.86 0.93 -26.13
C GLN A 33 14.36 -0.51 -25.89
N MET A 34 13.12 -0.66 -25.42
CA MET A 34 12.51 -1.95 -25.09
C MET A 34 11.80 -2.60 -26.30
N GLY A 35 11.88 -1.99 -27.48
CA GLY A 35 11.30 -2.52 -28.72
C GLY A 35 9.78 -2.56 -28.73
N VAL A 36 9.10 -1.67 -28.01
CA VAL A 36 7.64 -1.57 -27.95
C VAL A 36 7.14 -0.21 -28.45
N SER A 37 5.93 -0.18 -29.02
CA SER A 37 5.31 1.09 -29.39
C SER A 37 5.05 1.98 -28.16
N ARG A 38 5.14 3.31 -28.33
CA ARG A 38 4.78 4.28 -27.28
C ARG A 38 3.35 4.06 -26.77
N GLN A 39 2.42 3.75 -27.66
CA GLN A 39 1.00 3.56 -27.32
C GLN A 39 0.81 2.32 -26.42
N THR A 40 1.50 1.22 -26.74
CA THR A 40 1.50 0.01 -25.91
C THR A 40 2.10 0.28 -24.53
N ALA A 41 3.22 1.01 -24.48
CA ALA A 41 3.86 1.40 -23.23
C ALA A 41 2.93 2.28 -22.36
N SER A 42 2.29 3.31 -22.95
CA SER A 42 1.33 4.17 -22.24
C SER A 42 0.15 3.37 -21.65
N LYS A 43 -0.38 2.40 -22.39
CA LYS A 43 -1.49 1.55 -21.91
C LYS A 43 -1.10 0.67 -20.72
N TRP A 44 0.15 0.21 -20.67
CA TRP A 44 0.63 -0.58 -19.53
C TRP A 44 0.91 0.29 -18.30
N LEU A 45 1.45 1.50 -18.51
CA LEU A 45 1.67 2.46 -17.43
C LEU A 45 0.37 2.87 -16.77
N SER A 46 -0.69 3.17 -17.54
CA SER A 46 -1.99 3.48 -16.94
C SER A 46 -2.54 2.35 -16.07
N ALA A 47 -2.29 1.09 -16.46
CA ALA A 47 -2.68 -0.05 -15.64
C ALA A 47 -1.82 -0.19 -14.37
N ALA A 48 -0.52 0.07 -14.46
CA ALA A 48 0.38 0.09 -13.31
C ALA A 48 0.04 1.23 -12.32
N ASP A 49 -0.31 2.41 -12.83
CA ASP A 49 -0.73 3.56 -12.03
C ASP A 49 -2.02 3.28 -11.28
N VAL A 50 -3.00 2.63 -11.93
CA VAL A 50 -4.23 2.18 -11.27
C VAL A 50 -3.92 1.16 -10.18
N ALA A 51 -3.06 0.16 -10.46
CA ALA A 51 -2.67 -0.81 -9.45
C ALA A 51 -1.96 -0.16 -8.25
N ARG A 52 -1.07 0.81 -8.52
CA ARG A 52 -0.37 1.58 -7.49
C ARG A 52 -1.33 2.44 -6.67
N ALA A 53 -2.28 3.13 -7.32
CA ALA A 53 -3.30 3.92 -6.65
C ALA A 53 -4.17 3.04 -5.75
N VAL A 54 -4.62 1.89 -6.25
CA VAL A 54 -5.39 0.91 -5.45
C VAL A 54 -4.58 0.41 -4.25
N LEU A 55 -3.31 0.06 -4.45
CA LEU A 55 -2.44 -0.40 -3.37
C LEU A 55 -2.23 0.68 -2.29
N LEU A 56 -1.99 1.94 -2.69
CA LEU A 56 -1.83 3.05 -1.75
C LEU A 56 -3.13 3.36 -1.00
N SER A 57 -4.28 3.34 -1.68
CA SER A 57 -5.59 3.54 -1.04
C SER A 57 -5.94 2.41 -0.07
N VAL A 58 -5.70 1.15 -0.44
CA VAL A 58 -5.94 0.01 0.45
C VAL A 58 -5.00 0.07 1.66
N PHE A 59 -3.72 0.40 1.44
CA PHE A 59 -2.74 0.58 2.52
C PHE A 59 -3.18 1.69 3.48
N GLU A 60 -3.61 2.85 2.98
CA GLU A 60 -4.10 3.95 3.79
C GLU A 60 -5.31 3.55 4.65
N ILE A 61 -6.30 2.86 4.07
CA ILE A 61 -7.47 2.35 4.80
C ILE A 61 -7.07 1.35 5.88
N THR A 62 -6.14 0.44 5.58
CA THR A 62 -5.63 -0.56 6.53
C THR A 62 -4.89 0.10 7.69
N VAL A 63 -4.00 1.06 7.41
CA VAL A 63 -3.24 1.79 8.43
C VAL A 63 -4.15 2.62 9.31
N LEU A 64 -5.10 3.36 8.73
CA LEU A 64 -6.04 4.17 9.50
C LEU A 64 -6.92 3.33 10.44
N ARG A 65 -7.42 2.19 9.96
CA ARG A 65 -8.17 1.24 10.80
C ARG A 65 -7.33 0.69 11.94
N PHE A 66 -6.09 0.29 11.64
CA PHE A 66 -5.16 -0.21 12.64
C PHE A 66 -4.88 0.85 13.72
N VAL A 67 -4.59 2.09 13.33
CA VAL A 67 -4.35 3.20 14.26
C VAL A 67 -5.58 3.47 15.12
N LEU A 68 -6.77 3.49 14.53
CA LEU A 68 -8.02 3.67 15.26
C LEU A 68 -8.28 2.53 16.27
N ASP A 69 -8.04 1.28 15.87
CA ASP A 69 -8.18 0.12 16.75
C ASP A 69 -7.20 0.18 17.92
N VAL A 70 -5.93 0.53 17.66
CA VAL A 70 -4.91 0.68 18.71
C VAL A 70 -5.26 1.83 19.65
N THR A 71 -5.74 2.95 19.13
CA THR A 71 -6.14 4.11 19.93
C THR A 71 -7.35 3.77 20.79
N ARG A 72 -8.33 3.04 20.23
CA ARG A 72 -9.50 2.54 20.95
C ARG A 72 -9.13 1.53 22.03
N MET A 73 -8.17 0.64 21.74
CA MET A 73 -7.62 -0.32 22.69
C MET A 73 -6.92 0.39 23.84
N ARG A 74 -6.08 1.39 23.57
CA ARG A 74 -5.45 2.22 24.60
C ARG A 74 -6.47 2.99 25.45
N ALA A 75 -7.50 3.54 24.84
CA ALA A 75 -8.60 4.19 25.56
C ALA A 75 -9.38 3.19 26.46
N SER A 76 -9.41 1.91 26.12
CA SER A 76 -9.98 0.87 26.99
C SER A 76 -9.09 0.50 28.17
N LEU A 77 -7.77 0.60 28.02
CA LEU A 77 -6.80 0.33 29.09
C LEU A 77 -6.79 1.48 30.11
N VAL A 78 -6.89 2.72 29.66
CA VAL A 78 -6.98 3.90 30.55
C VAL A 78 -8.25 3.87 31.41
N ARG A 79 -9.36 3.31 30.89
CA ARG A 79 -10.62 3.18 31.66
C ARG A 79 -10.64 2.06 32.71
N ARG A 80 -9.67 1.14 32.70
CA ARG A 80 -9.56 0.06 33.70
C ARG A 80 -8.72 0.43 34.92
N GLY A 81 -8.34 1.70 35.07
CA GLY A 81 -7.72 2.26 36.28
C GLY A 81 -8.72 2.85 37.27
N ALA A 82 -9.97 2.39 37.33
CA ALA A 82 -10.87 2.75 38.42
C ALA A 82 -10.40 2.01 39.69
N PRO A 83 -10.08 2.70 40.79
CA PRO A 83 -9.63 2.06 42.02
C PRO A 83 -10.75 1.15 42.54
N MET A 84 -10.45 -0.14 42.67
CA MET A 84 -11.28 -1.09 43.39
C MET A 84 -11.18 -0.74 44.88
N HIS A 85 -12.12 0.09 45.35
CA HIS A 85 -12.28 0.48 46.74
C HIS A 85 -12.67 -0.74 47.58
N TRP A 86 -11.74 -1.26 48.39
CA TRP A 86 -11.93 -2.43 49.25
C TRP A 86 -11.95 -2.10 50.77
N GLU A 87 -12.12 -0.84 51.15
CA GLU A 87 -12.37 -0.45 52.55
C GLU A 87 -13.88 -0.65 52.85
N THR A 88 -14.38 -1.31 53.89
CA THR A 88 -13.80 -1.86 55.12
C THR A 88 -14.74 -3.00 55.53
N VAL A 89 -14.26 -4.24 55.64
CA VAL A 89 -15.02 -5.30 56.32
C VAL A 89 -14.90 -5.01 57.81
N THR A 90 -15.80 -4.18 58.33
CA THR A 90 -15.92 -3.90 59.75
C THR A 90 -16.33 -5.18 60.46
N ARG A 91 -15.32 -5.85 61.02
CA ARG A 91 -15.42 -6.95 61.96
C ARG A 91 -16.35 -6.52 63.11
N LYS A 92 -17.63 -6.88 63.05
CA LYS A 92 -18.54 -6.81 64.19
C LYS A 92 -18.19 -7.96 65.13
N LYS A 93 -17.25 -7.72 66.04
CA LYS A 93 -17.12 -8.44 67.30
C LYS A 93 -17.90 -7.64 68.36
N LEU A 94 -18.61 -8.40 69.21
CA LEU A 94 -19.45 -8.03 70.36
C LEU A 94 -20.92 -7.83 70.00
#